data_AF-A0A3P6AGD4-F1
#
_entry.id   AF-A0A3P6AGD4-F1
#
_cell.length_a   1.000
_cell.length_b   1.000
_cell.length_c   1.000
_cell.angle_alpha   90.00
_cell.angle_beta   90.00
_cell.angle_gamma   90.00
#
_symmetry.space_group_name_H-M   'P 1'
#
loop_
_entity.id
_entity.type
_entity.pdbx_description
1 polymer ?
#
loop_
_entity_poly.entity_id
_entity_poly.type
_entity_poly.pdbx_seq_one_letter_code
_entity_poly.pdbx_strand_id
1 'polypeptide(L)'
;MQQGAKRMPGTAVTKSVVANDPGGRRREQIFVDIIEKISVTFSSSGYILTSEIDGTIQMKSYLSGNPEIRLALNEDLDIGRGGGVSVYEYRSSPGSGVILDDCNFHESVRLDSSVPPDGEFPVMNYRMTQEFRPPFHVNTLIEEAGRLKAEVIIKIRAEFPSDIIANTITVQMPLPNYTCRASFELEHDAVGQKTDFKESSKMLEWSLKKASFLSLS
;
A
#
# COMPACT_ATOMS: atom_id res chain seq x y z
N MET A 1 -4.12 22.35 -23.44
CA MET A 1 -2.83 21.66 -23.19
C MET A 1 -2.92 20.99 -21.82
N GLN A 2 -2.84 19.66 -21.79
CA GLN A 2 -3.04 18.83 -20.59
C GLN A 2 -1.86 19.00 -19.63
N GLN A 3 -2.14 19.44 -18.39
CA GLN A 3 -1.22 19.22 -17.28
C GLN A 3 -1.50 17.82 -16.74
N GLY A 4 -0.56 16.90 -16.96
CA GLY A 4 -0.61 15.55 -16.43
C GLY A 4 -0.66 15.57 -14.91
N ALA A 5 -1.57 14.79 -14.34
CA ALA A 5 -1.61 14.51 -12.93
C ALA A 5 -0.28 13.88 -12.52
N LYS A 6 0.57 14.67 -11.85
CA LYS A 6 1.81 14.20 -11.25
C LYS A 6 1.41 13.31 -10.07
N ARG A 7 1.35 11.99 -10.30
CA ARG A 7 1.32 11.00 -9.22
C ARG A 7 2.50 11.33 -8.31
N MET A 8 2.22 11.74 -7.06
CA MET A 8 3.25 11.86 -6.06
C MET A 8 3.67 10.44 -5.71
N PRO A 9 4.93 10.03 -5.93
CA PRO A 9 5.45 8.90 -5.18
C PRO A 9 5.40 9.36 -3.73
N GLY A 10 4.71 8.62 -2.88
CA GLY A 10 4.87 8.73 -1.44
C GLY A 10 6.25 8.21 -1.08
N THR A 11 7.31 8.89 -1.52
CA THR A 11 8.61 8.72 -0.90
C THR A 11 8.47 9.33 0.48
N ALA A 12 8.25 8.49 1.48
CA ALA A 12 8.84 8.74 2.78
C ALA A 12 10.34 8.88 2.49
N VAL A 13 10.77 10.10 2.17
CA VAL A 13 12.17 10.43 2.01
C VAL A 13 12.73 10.27 3.42
N THR A 14 13.28 9.10 3.71
CA THR A 14 14.25 8.88 4.77
C THR A 14 15.46 9.72 4.40
N LYS A 15 15.35 11.05 4.54
CA LYS A 15 16.53 11.90 4.67
C LYS A 15 17.25 11.32 5.87
N SER A 16 18.48 10.83 5.67
CA SER A 16 19.38 10.49 6.76
C SER A 16 19.28 11.59 7.82
N VAL A 17 18.81 11.25 9.02
CA VAL A 17 18.61 12.21 10.12
C VAL A 17 19.95 12.68 10.71
N VAL A 18 21.07 12.34 10.08
CA VAL A 18 22.39 12.57 10.68
C VAL A 18 23.25 13.26 9.64
N ALA A 19 23.23 14.59 9.71
CA ALA A 19 24.33 15.41 9.22
C ALA A 19 25.64 14.81 9.76
N ASN A 20 26.64 14.71 8.88
CA ASN A 20 28.00 14.25 9.17
C ASN A 20 28.40 14.47 10.64
N ASP A 21 28.87 13.41 11.31
CA ASP A 21 29.57 13.56 12.57
C ASP A 21 30.62 14.69 12.41
N PRO A 22 30.77 15.60 13.38
CA PRO A 22 31.72 16.72 13.29
C PRO A 22 33.18 16.28 13.08
N GLY A 23 33.48 14.98 13.19
CA GLY A 23 34.78 14.36 12.87
C GLY A 23 34.97 13.86 11.43
N GLY A 24 34.02 14.10 10.50
CA GLY A 24 34.18 13.76 9.07
C GLY A 24 34.22 12.26 8.74
N ARG A 25 33.87 11.39 9.69
CA ARG A 25 33.86 9.94 9.49
C ARG A 25 32.53 9.52 8.84
N ARG A 26 32.59 8.90 7.67
CA ARG A 26 31.42 8.27 7.02
C ARG A 26 30.85 7.23 8.00
N ARG A 27 29.55 7.33 8.29
CA ARG A 27 28.88 6.42 9.22
C ARG A 27 28.47 5.16 8.49
N GLU A 28 28.96 4.02 8.96
CA GLU A 28 28.67 2.71 8.40
C GLU A 28 27.21 2.30 8.72
N GLN A 29 26.33 2.32 7.71
CA GLN A 29 24.90 2.05 7.88
C GLN A 29 24.31 1.33 6.67
N ILE A 30 23.26 0.54 6.92
CA ILE A 30 22.36 0.01 5.91
C ILE A 30 20.94 0.41 6.29
N PHE A 31 20.15 0.81 5.30
CA PHE A 31 18.70 0.96 5.42
C PHE A 31 18.02 -0.05 4.50
N VAL A 32 16.92 -0.64 4.96
CA VAL A 32 16.09 -1.55 4.18
C VAL A 32 14.66 -1.06 4.23
N ASP A 33 14.12 -0.72 3.06
CA ASP A 33 12.75 -0.24 2.87
C ASP A 33 11.95 -1.36 2.17
N ILE A 34 10.77 -1.70 2.72
CA ILE A 34 9.81 -2.60 2.06
C ILE A 34 8.72 -1.72 1.47
N ILE A 35 8.60 -1.74 0.15
CA ILE A 35 7.66 -0.90 -0.60
C ILE A 35 6.67 -1.81 -1.31
N GLU A 36 5.40 -1.74 -0.90
CA GLU A 36 4.34 -2.57 -1.44
C GLU A 36 3.22 -1.72 -2.04
N LYS A 37 2.75 -2.14 -3.22
CA LYS A 37 1.54 -1.64 -3.84
C LYS A 37 0.47 -2.72 -3.74
N ILE A 38 -0.52 -2.46 -2.90
CA ILE A 38 -1.69 -3.31 -2.71
C ILE A 38 -2.77 -2.91 -3.72
N SER A 39 -3.23 -3.87 -4.51
CA SER A 39 -4.34 -3.71 -5.46
C SER A 39 -5.46 -4.70 -5.11
N VAL A 40 -6.66 -4.18 -4.81
CA VAL A 40 -7.79 -5.00 -4.35
C VAL A 40 -9.06 -4.56 -5.06
N THR A 41 -9.85 -5.53 -5.51
CA THR A 41 -11.17 -5.32 -6.08
C THR A 41 -12.22 -5.96 -5.19
N PHE A 42 -13.23 -5.20 -4.77
CA PHE A 42 -14.37 -5.70 -4.01
C PHE A 42 -15.59 -5.87 -4.92
N SER A 43 -16.43 -6.87 -4.62
CA SER A 43 -17.79 -6.96 -5.16
C SER A 43 -18.68 -5.87 -4.53
N SER A 44 -19.87 -5.67 -5.09
CA SER A 44 -20.88 -4.77 -4.49
C SER A 44 -21.36 -5.22 -3.10
N SER A 45 -21.18 -6.49 -2.77
CA SER A 45 -21.47 -7.08 -1.47
C SER A 45 -20.28 -7.05 -0.49
N GLY A 46 -19.15 -6.47 -0.89
CA GLY A 46 -17.94 -6.35 -0.05
C GLY A 46 -17.01 -7.56 -0.08
N TYR A 47 -17.27 -8.58 -0.90
CA TYR A 47 -16.34 -9.71 -1.02
C TYR A 47 -15.13 -9.33 -1.87
N ILE A 48 -13.94 -9.83 -1.51
CA ILE A 48 -12.73 -9.64 -2.31
C ILE A 48 -12.85 -10.51 -3.57
N LEU A 49 -12.74 -9.89 -4.74
CA LEU A 49 -12.73 -10.56 -6.05
C LEU A 49 -11.30 -10.82 -6.54
N THR A 50 -10.41 -9.85 -6.34
CA THR A 50 -9.00 -9.95 -6.70
C THR A 50 -8.17 -9.26 -5.63
N SER A 51 -7.03 -9.84 -5.29
CA SER A 51 -6.04 -9.25 -4.38
C SER A 51 -4.64 -9.50 -4.93
N GLU A 52 -3.83 -8.45 -5.00
CA GLU A 52 -2.46 -8.51 -5.51
C GLU A 52 -1.57 -7.54 -4.74
N ILE A 53 -0.36 -7.99 -4.44
CA ILE A 53 0.74 -7.17 -3.90
C ILE A 53 1.88 -7.22 -4.91
N ASP A 54 2.24 -6.05 -5.42
CA ASP A 54 3.50 -5.81 -6.11
C ASP A 54 4.48 -5.19 -5.11
N GLY A 55 5.55 -5.90 -4.76
CA GLY A 55 6.48 -5.47 -3.72
C GLY A 55 7.94 -5.36 -4.18
N THR A 56 8.67 -4.45 -3.55
CA THR A 56 10.12 -4.27 -3.71
C THR A 56 10.78 -4.13 -2.34
N ILE A 57 11.80 -4.94 -2.10
CA ILE A 57 12.76 -4.72 -1.00
C ILE A 57 13.87 -3.84 -1.55
N GLN A 58 14.03 -2.65 -1.00
CA GLN A 58 15.03 -1.68 -1.40
C GLN A 58 16.09 -1.53 -0.31
N MET A 59 17.37 -1.54 -0.69
CA MET A 59 18.48 -1.37 0.23
C MET A 59 19.26 -0.11 -0.09
N LYS A 60 19.68 0.62 0.96
CA LYS A 60 20.64 1.71 0.88
C LYS A 60 21.85 1.35 1.71
N SER A 61 22.97 1.04 1.06
CA SER A 61 24.23 0.71 1.72
C SER A 61 25.16 1.92 1.77
N TYR A 62 25.75 2.20 2.93
CA TYR A 62 26.77 3.23 3.13
C TYR A 62 28.05 2.64 3.74
N LEU A 63 28.30 1.36 3.50
CA LEU A 63 29.40 0.62 4.10
C LEU A 63 30.73 0.83 3.35
N SER A 64 31.79 1.15 4.09
CA SER A 64 33.14 1.27 3.56
C SER A 64 33.70 -0.08 3.15
N GLY A 65 34.27 -0.14 1.94
CA GLY A 65 34.94 -1.33 1.43
C GLY A 65 33.99 -2.42 0.91
N ASN A 66 32.68 -2.15 0.83
CA ASN A 66 31.66 -3.06 0.31
C ASN A 66 31.79 -4.47 0.92
N PRO A 67 31.62 -4.61 2.24
CA PRO A 67 31.76 -5.90 2.89
C PRO A 67 30.68 -6.87 2.38
N GLU A 68 30.98 -8.16 2.46
CA GLU A 68 29.98 -9.18 2.20
C GLU A 68 28.87 -9.14 3.25
N ILE A 69 27.62 -9.18 2.79
CA ILE A 69 26.42 -9.24 3.62
C ILE A 69 25.63 -10.50 3.31
N ARG A 70 24.86 -10.94 4.31
CA ARG A 70 23.86 -12.02 4.15
C ARG A 70 22.47 -11.44 4.37
N LEU A 71 21.61 -11.64 3.38
CA LEU A 71 20.19 -11.33 3.48
C LEU A 71 19.46 -12.58 3.92
N ALA A 72 18.70 -12.50 4.99
CA ALA A 72 17.78 -13.55 5.41
C ALA A 72 16.34 -13.05 5.23
N LEU A 73 15.52 -13.86 4.55
CA LEU A 73 14.07 -13.70 4.49
C LEU A 73 13.43 -14.61 5.53
N ASN A 74 12.11 -14.53 5.68
CA ASN A 74 11.40 -15.43 6.59
C ASN A 74 11.60 -16.90 6.19
N GLU A 75 11.73 -17.79 7.17
CA GLU A 75 11.96 -19.23 6.94
C GLU A 75 10.75 -19.93 6.30
N ASP A 76 9.57 -19.35 6.45
CA ASP A 76 8.29 -19.82 5.91
C ASP A 76 7.89 -19.13 4.59
N LEU A 77 8.84 -18.45 3.93
CA LEU A 77 8.65 -17.86 2.62
C LEU A 77 8.74 -18.95 1.53
N ASP A 78 7.63 -19.19 0.84
CA ASP A 78 7.57 -20.09 -0.31
C ASP A 78 7.49 -19.28 -1.62
N ILE A 79 8.09 -19.79 -2.70
CA ILE A 79 8.15 -19.12 -4.00
C ILE A 79 7.66 -20.08 -5.09
N GLY A 80 6.60 -19.65 -5.78
CA GLY A 80 6.04 -20.35 -6.93
C GLY A 80 4.79 -21.15 -6.60
N ARG A 81 3.87 -21.25 -7.57
CA ARG A 81 2.61 -22.00 -7.43
C ARG A 81 2.73 -23.52 -7.62
N GLY A 82 3.94 -24.09 -7.52
CA GLY A 82 4.26 -25.38 -8.16
C GLY A 82 5.08 -26.38 -7.35
N GLY A 83 5.08 -26.31 -6.01
CA GLY A 83 5.97 -27.11 -5.16
C GLY A 83 5.32 -27.81 -3.97
N GLY A 84 4.35 -28.69 -4.19
CA GLY A 84 4.11 -29.82 -3.27
C GLY A 84 3.55 -29.56 -1.87
N VAL A 85 2.95 -28.41 -1.58
CA VAL A 85 2.17 -28.23 -0.34
C VAL A 85 0.71 -28.62 -0.61
N SER A 86 0.24 -29.63 0.13
CA SER A 86 -1.10 -30.19 0.01
C SER A 86 -2.19 -29.12 0.15
N VAL A 87 -3.12 -29.15 -0.81
CA VAL A 87 -4.35 -28.32 -0.94
C VAL A 87 -5.31 -28.41 0.27
N TYR A 88 -4.92 -29.04 1.37
CA TYR A 88 -5.76 -29.28 2.54
C TYR A 88 -5.44 -28.44 3.78
N GLU A 89 -4.42 -27.57 3.74
CA GLU A 89 -4.07 -26.72 4.90
C GLU A 89 -4.20 -25.21 4.61
N TYR A 90 -5.01 -24.84 3.61
CA TYR A 90 -5.40 -23.44 3.40
C TYR A 90 -6.52 -23.07 4.37
N ARG A 91 -6.17 -22.94 5.64
CA ARG A 91 -6.98 -22.18 6.60
C ARG A 91 -6.13 -21.02 7.05
N SER A 92 -6.59 -19.82 6.70
CA SER A 92 -6.15 -18.50 7.16
C SER A 92 -6.02 -18.44 8.69
N SER A 93 -4.99 -19.11 9.20
CA SER A 93 -4.58 -19.10 10.59
C SER A 93 -3.45 -18.07 10.68
N PRO A 94 -3.38 -17.30 11.77
CA PRO A 94 -2.23 -16.44 12.03
C PRO A 94 -1.01 -17.37 12.23
N GLY A 95 -0.20 -17.53 11.18
CA GLY A 95 0.90 -18.50 11.12
C GLY A 95 1.01 -19.31 9.82
N SER A 96 0.13 -19.10 8.83
CA SER A 96 0.35 -19.59 7.46
C SER A 96 1.48 -18.79 6.82
N GLY A 97 2.52 -19.46 6.33
CA GLY A 97 3.68 -18.83 5.68
C GLY A 97 3.31 -17.96 4.47
N VAL A 98 4.22 -17.07 4.10
CA VAL A 98 4.06 -16.17 2.96
C VAL A 98 4.43 -16.93 1.68
N ILE A 99 3.51 -17.02 0.73
CA ILE A 99 3.74 -17.66 -0.58
C ILE A 99 3.74 -16.56 -1.64
N LEU A 100 4.86 -16.39 -2.31
CA LEU A 100 5.05 -15.50 -3.44
C LEU A 100 4.73 -16.24 -4.74
N ASP A 101 4.09 -15.57 -5.69
CA ASP A 101 3.89 -16.14 -7.03
C ASP A 101 5.20 -16.24 -7.79
N ASP A 102 5.99 -15.18 -7.74
CA ASP A 102 7.28 -15.06 -8.37
C ASP A 102 8.10 -13.94 -7.69
N CYS A 103 9.42 -14.01 -7.86
CA CYS A 103 10.33 -12.97 -7.44
C CYS A 103 11.54 -12.89 -8.37
N ASN A 104 12.15 -11.71 -8.42
CA ASN A 104 13.46 -11.51 -9.03
C ASN A 104 14.41 -10.88 -8.01
N PHE A 105 15.67 -11.26 -8.09
CA PHE A 105 16.74 -10.71 -7.26
C PHE A 105 17.68 -9.88 -8.12
N HIS A 106 18.29 -8.87 -7.52
CA HIS A 106 19.36 -8.12 -8.15
C HIS A 106 20.60 -9.00 -8.36
N GLU A 107 21.37 -8.74 -9.41
CA GLU A 107 22.53 -9.56 -9.81
C GLU A 107 23.63 -9.66 -8.74
N SER A 108 23.68 -8.69 -7.83
CA SER A 108 24.61 -8.68 -6.70
C SER A 108 24.18 -9.58 -5.53
N VAL A 109 22.94 -10.08 -5.56
CA VAL A 109 22.37 -10.90 -4.50
C VAL A 109 22.64 -12.37 -4.81
N ARG A 110 23.41 -13.01 -3.94
CA ARG A 110 23.70 -14.45 -4.01
C ARG A 110 23.36 -15.10 -2.67
N LEU A 111 23.01 -16.38 -2.70
CA LEU A 111 22.53 -17.14 -1.55
C LEU A 111 23.54 -17.17 -0.37
N ASP A 112 24.84 -17.13 -0.66
CA ASP A 112 25.88 -17.36 0.36
C ASP A 112 26.57 -16.08 0.83
N SER A 113 26.84 -15.15 -0.12
CA SER A 113 27.43 -13.85 0.15
C SER A 113 27.07 -12.85 -0.94
N SER A 114 26.54 -11.70 -0.54
CA SER A 114 26.19 -10.59 -1.44
C SER A 114 27.13 -9.43 -1.17
N VAL A 115 27.69 -8.83 -2.23
CA VAL A 115 28.43 -7.57 -2.12
C VAL A 115 27.48 -6.48 -2.61
N PRO A 116 26.85 -5.71 -1.69
CA PRO A 116 25.84 -4.74 -2.09
C PRO A 116 26.50 -3.60 -2.87
N PRO A 117 25.86 -3.11 -3.95
CA PRO A 117 26.24 -1.83 -4.55
C PRO A 117 26.25 -0.70 -3.50
N ASP A 118 27.13 0.28 -3.68
CA ASP A 118 27.09 1.49 -2.85
C ASP A 118 25.85 2.32 -3.21
N GLY A 119 25.18 2.86 -2.19
CA GLY A 119 23.94 3.61 -2.37
C GLY A 119 22.70 2.74 -2.47
N GLU A 120 21.71 3.22 -3.25
CA GLU A 120 20.34 2.70 -3.30
C GLU A 120 20.15 1.72 -4.46
N PHE A 121 19.72 0.49 -4.17
CA PHE A 121 19.42 -0.52 -5.18
C PHE A 121 18.25 -1.44 -4.73
N PRO A 122 17.46 -1.98 -5.66
CA PRO A 122 16.46 -2.99 -5.33
C PRO A 122 17.17 -4.30 -5.02
N VAL A 123 16.85 -4.93 -3.89
CA VAL A 123 17.38 -6.25 -3.53
C VAL A 123 16.56 -7.35 -4.20
N MET A 124 15.23 -7.22 -4.12
CA MET A 124 14.26 -8.20 -4.56
C MET A 124 12.99 -7.50 -5.00
N ASN A 125 12.41 -7.89 -6.13
CA ASN A 125 11.01 -7.59 -6.44
C ASN A 125 10.21 -8.88 -6.36
N TYR A 126 8.98 -8.80 -5.87
CA TYR A 126 8.11 -9.96 -5.69
C TYR A 126 6.67 -9.62 -6.01
N ARG A 127 5.91 -10.66 -6.33
CA ARG A 127 4.48 -10.58 -6.57
C ARG A 127 3.76 -11.62 -5.74
N MET A 128 2.63 -11.24 -5.16
CA MET A 128 1.78 -12.12 -4.37
C MET A 128 0.31 -11.88 -4.70
N THR A 129 -0.42 -12.94 -4.99
CA THR A 129 -1.87 -12.92 -5.28
C THR A 129 -2.67 -13.80 -4.33
N GLN A 130 -2.04 -14.27 -3.26
CA GLN A 130 -2.75 -14.92 -2.17
C GLN A 130 -3.78 -13.99 -1.53
N GLU A 131 -4.85 -14.57 -1.01
CA GLU A 131 -5.84 -13.80 -0.26
C GLU A 131 -5.23 -13.31 1.06
N PHE A 132 -5.36 -12.01 1.30
CA PHE A 132 -5.00 -11.38 2.56
C PHE A 132 -6.09 -10.40 2.98
N ARG A 133 -6.07 -9.98 4.24
CA ARG A 133 -7.00 -8.97 4.75
C ARG A 133 -6.49 -7.57 4.36
N PRO A 134 -7.19 -6.84 3.47
CA PRO A 134 -6.72 -5.55 3.02
C PRO A 134 -6.78 -4.51 4.14
N PRO A 135 -5.86 -3.52 4.17
CA PRO A 135 -5.81 -2.51 5.24
C PRO A 135 -7.06 -1.63 5.29
N PHE A 136 -7.80 -1.55 4.19
CA PHE A 136 -9.08 -0.86 4.12
C PHE A 136 -10.13 -1.74 3.47
N HIS A 137 -11.33 -1.67 4.02
CA HIS A 137 -12.53 -2.28 3.46
C HIS A 137 -13.54 -1.19 3.09
N VAL A 138 -14.08 -1.22 1.88
CA VAL A 138 -14.98 -0.18 1.37
C VAL A 138 -16.34 -0.79 1.08
N ASN A 139 -17.38 -0.21 1.68
CA ASN A 139 -18.77 -0.56 1.45
C ASN A 139 -19.51 0.66 0.89
N THR A 140 -20.26 0.46 -0.18
CA THR A 140 -21.02 1.53 -0.84
C THR A 140 -22.47 1.11 -0.99
N LEU A 141 -23.38 1.96 -0.56
CA LEU A 141 -24.82 1.83 -0.79
C LEU A 141 -25.27 2.97 -1.69
N ILE A 142 -26.02 2.65 -2.75
CA ILE A 142 -26.58 3.62 -3.68
C ILE A 142 -28.09 3.39 -3.72
N GLU A 143 -28.86 4.43 -3.40
CA GLU A 143 -30.33 4.39 -3.41
C GLU A 143 -30.87 5.49 -4.33
N GLU A 144 -31.87 5.15 -5.13
CA GLU A 144 -32.57 6.14 -5.96
C GLU A 144 -33.59 6.90 -5.11
N ALA A 145 -33.38 8.20 -4.93
CA ALA A 145 -34.25 9.08 -4.17
C ALA A 145 -35.17 9.88 -5.11
N GLY A 146 -35.90 9.16 -5.97
CA GLY A 146 -36.72 9.73 -7.04
C GLY A 146 -35.99 9.81 -8.38
N ARG A 147 -36.59 10.48 -9.38
CA ARG A 147 -36.13 10.41 -10.79
C ARG A 147 -34.82 11.13 -11.10
N LEU A 148 -34.43 12.11 -10.27
CA LEU A 148 -33.31 13.03 -10.56
C LEU A 148 -32.33 13.13 -9.39
N LYS A 149 -32.43 12.22 -8.41
CA LYS A 149 -31.61 12.22 -7.21
C LYS A 149 -31.25 10.78 -6.85
N ALA A 150 -29.99 10.57 -6.50
CA ALA A 150 -29.52 9.37 -5.85
C ALA A 150 -28.86 9.76 -4.52
N GLU A 151 -29.01 8.91 -3.53
CA GLU A 151 -28.33 8.99 -2.25
C GLU A 151 -27.25 7.92 -2.23
N VAL A 152 -26.04 8.32 -1.82
CA VAL A 152 -24.88 7.43 -1.80
C VAL A 152 -24.26 7.49 -0.42
N ILE A 153 -24.10 6.33 0.18
CA ILE A 153 -23.42 6.16 1.46
C ILE A 153 -22.14 5.37 1.20
N ILE A 154 -20.99 5.99 1.45
CA ILE A 154 -19.67 5.36 1.34
C ILE A 154 -19.14 5.18 2.75
N LYS A 155 -18.93 3.92 3.15
CA LYS A 155 -18.32 3.55 4.43
C LYS A 155 -16.96 2.93 4.16
N ILE A 156 -15.93 3.47 4.77
CA ILE A 156 -14.58 2.90 4.72
C ILE A 156 -14.27 2.39 6.11
N ARG A 157 -13.64 1.22 6.23
CA ARG A 157 -13.21 0.67 7.51
C ARG A 157 -11.72 0.36 7.44
N ALA A 158 -10.98 0.75 8.46
CA ALA A 158 -9.58 0.38 8.63
C ALA A 158 -9.51 -1.02 9.26
N GLU A 159 -8.75 -1.91 8.66
CA GLU A 159 -8.56 -3.29 9.12
C GLU A 159 -7.08 -3.60 9.44
N PHE A 160 -6.36 -2.59 9.95
CA PHE A 160 -4.98 -2.72 10.46
C PHE A 160 -4.92 -2.52 11.99
N PRO A 161 -3.86 -3.02 12.66
CA PRO A 161 -3.61 -2.80 14.09
C PRO A 161 -3.76 -1.34 14.55
N SER A 162 -4.17 -1.14 15.81
CA SER A 162 -4.52 0.19 16.35
C SER A 162 -3.34 1.14 16.56
N ASP A 163 -2.12 0.61 16.58
CA ASP A 163 -0.86 1.36 16.63
C ASP A 163 -0.43 1.89 15.26
N ILE A 164 -1.08 1.44 14.18
CA ILE A 164 -0.83 1.91 12.82
C ILE A 164 -1.76 3.08 12.50
N ILE A 165 -1.20 4.10 11.85
CA ILE A 165 -1.93 5.25 11.34
C ILE A 165 -1.69 5.35 9.84
N ALA A 166 -2.76 5.23 9.07
CA ALA A 166 -2.73 5.51 7.64
C ALA A 166 -2.79 7.02 7.40
N ASN A 167 -2.02 7.50 6.43
CA ASN A 167 -1.96 8.92 6.07
C ASN A 167 -2.34 9.09 4.59
N THR A 168 -2.78 10.31 4.23
CA THR A 168 -3.02 10.69 2.83
C THR A 168 -4.05 9.78 2.15
N ILE A 169 -5.25 9.74 2.73
CA ILE A 169 -6.34 8.90 2.22
C ILE A 169 -7.18 9.75 1.29
N THR A 170 -7.40 9.26 0.07
CA THR A 170 -8.27 9.90 -0.92
C THR A 170 -9.21 8.86 -1.49
N VAL A 171 -10.49 9.19 -1.48
CA VAL A 171 -11.59 8.40 -2.00
C VAL A 171 -12.14 9.14 -3.20
N GLN A 172 -12.28 8.44 -4.31
CA GLN A 172 -12.79 9.00 -5.54
C GLN A 172 -13.97 8.17 -6.02
N MET A 173 -15.08 8.83 -6.35
CA MET A 173 -16.25 8.19 -6.92
C MET A 173 -16.62 8.91 -8.22
N PRO A 174 -16.55 8.24 -9.38
CA PRO A 174 -17.05 8.80 -10.62
C PRO A 174 -18.58 8.91 -10.54
N LEU A 175 -19.10 10.05 -10.99
CA LEU A 175 -20.54 10.33 -11.05
C LEU A 175 -21.01 10.31 -12.51
N PRO A 176 -22.31 10.06 -12.75
CA PRO A 176 -22.87 10.18 -14.09
C PRO A 176 -22.59 11.54 -14.74
N ASN A 177 -22.43 11.57 -16.06
CA ASN A 177 -22.07 12.79 -16.79
C ASN A 177 -23.13 13.91 -16.67
N TYR A 178 -24.38 13.54 -16.42
CA TYR A 178 -25.49 14.46 -16.23
C TYR A 178 -25.63 14.98 -14.79
N THR A 179 -24.73 14.62 -13.87
CA THR A 179 -24.76 15.14 -12.50
C THR A 179 -24.47 16.64 -12.50
N CYS A 180 -25.47 17.43 -12.08
CA CYS A 180 -25.36 18.88 -11.98
C CYS A 180 -24.88 19.36 -10.60
N ARG A 181 -25.12 18.58 -9.54
CA ARG A 181 -24.82 18.96 -8.15
C ARG A 181 -24.58 17.72 -7.30
N ALA A 182 -23.67 17.84 -6.34
CA ALA A 182 -23.48 16.91 -5.24
C ALA A 182 -23.56 17.67 -3.90
N SER A 183 -24.14 17.05 -2.89
CA SER A 183 -24.14 17.53 -1.51
C SER A 183 -23.51 16.47 -0.62
N PHE A 184 -22.83 16.91 0.43
CA PHE A 184 -22.02 16.06 1.29
C PHE A 184 -22.50 16.20 2.73
N GLU A 185 -22.71 15.06 3.37
CA GLU A 185 -22.97 14.96 4.80
C GLU A 185 -21.88 14.06 5.38
N LEU A 186 -21.10 14.62 6.30
CA LEU A 186 -20.07 13.91 7.04
C LEU A 186 -20.55 13.69 8.47
N GLU A 187 -20.11 12.61 9.09
CA GLU A 187 -20.41 12.38 10.50
C GLU A 187 -19.78 13.46 11.40
N HIS A 188 -20.37 13.66 12.59
CA HIS A 188 -19.98 14.72 13.53
C HIS A 188 -18.48 14.66 13.91
N ASP A 189 -17.91 13.45 13.96
CA ASP A 189 -16.52 13.22 14.38
C ASP A 189 -15.52 13.18 13.20
N ALA A 190 -15.96 13.56 11.98
CA ALA A 190 -15.15 13.62 10.76
C ALA A 190 -14.17 14.82 10.72
N VAL A 191 -13.47 15.09 11.83
CA VAL A 191 -12.57 16.24 11.98
C VAL A 191 -11.41 16.16 10.99
N GLY A 192 -11.25 17.20 10.17
CA GLY A 192 -10.14 17.32 9.22
C GLY A 192 -10.32 16.54 7.92
N GLN A 193 -11.50 15.94 7.71
CA GLN A 193 -11.91 15.39 6.43
C GLN A 193 -12.40 16.52 5.49
N LYS A 194 -12.23 16.34 4.19
CA LYS A 194 -12.65 17.29 3.16
C LYS A 194 -13.37 16.57 2.04
N THR A 195 -14.45 17.14 1.55
CA THR A 195 -15.21 16.64 0.41
C THR A 195 -15.28 17.70 -0.68
N ASP A 196 -15.23 17.28 -1.93
CA ASP A 196 -15.34 18.16 -3.09
C ASP A 196 -16.03 17.44 -4.27
N PHE A 197 -16.66 18.22 -5.14
CA PHE A 197 -17.22 17.74 -6.40
C PHE A 197 -16.57 18.47 -7.56
N LYS A 198 -15.77 17.75 -8.33
CA LYS A 198 -15.11 18.24 -9.53
C LYS A 198 -16.08 18.17 -10.70
N GLU A 199 -16.77 19.27 -10.99
CA GLU A 199 -17.79 19.32 -12.04
C GLU A 199 -17.24 18.98 -13.44
N SER A 200 -16.00 19.40 -13.75
CA SER A 200 -15.38 19.18 -15.05
C SER A 200 -15.07 17.71 -15.36
N SER A 201 -14.73 16.93 -14.32
CA SER A 201 -14.43 15.49 -14.42
C SER A 201 -15.56 14.61 -13.90
N LYS A 202 -16.66 15.21 -13.43
CA LYS A 202 -17.79 14.54 -12.78
C LYS A 202 -17.33 13.56 -11.71
N MET A 203 -16.41 14.01 -10.86
CA MET A 203 -15.76 13.20 -9.84
C MET A 203 -16.07 13.75 -8.45
N LEU A 204 -16.51 12.87 -7.56
CA LEU A 204 -16.54 13.13 -6.13
C LEU A 204 -15.17 12.81 -5.53
N GLU A 205 -14.65 13.71 -4.70
CA GLU A 205 -13.42 13.48 -3.95
C GLU A 205 -13.66 13.64 -2.44
N TRP A 206 -13.25 12.65 -1.66
CA TRP A 206 -13.25 12.70 -0.19
C TRP A 206 -11.84 12.40 0.31
N SER A 207 -11.26 13.35 1.04
CA SER A 207 -9.88 13.30 1.52
C SER A 207 -9.81 13.31 3.04
N LEU A 208 -9.02 12.41 3.61
CA LEU A 208 -8.73 12.34 5.04
C LEU A 208 -7.22 12.45 5.25
N LYS A 209 -6.81 13.29 6.20
CA LYS A 209 -5.38 13.41 6.53
C LYS A 209 -4.83 12.15 7.18
N LYS A 210 -5.62 11.51 8.05
CA LYS A 210 -5.24 10.34 8.84
C LYS A 210 -6.44 9.41 9.05
N ALA A 211 -6.20 8.11 9.15
CA ALA A 211 -7.16 7.14 9.71
C ALA A 211 -6.45 6.15 10.64
N SER A 212 -7.19 5.72 11.66
CA SER A 212 -6.81 4.70 12.64
C SER A 212 -7.94 3.68 12.79
N PHE A 213 -7.67 2.53 13.41
CA PHE A 213 -8.63 1.42 13.59
C PHE A 213 -10.02 1.83 14.13
N LEU A 214 -10.12 2.94 14.87
CA LEU A 214 -11.36 3.44 15.48
C LEU A 214 -11.99 4.64 14.77
N SER A 215 -11.35 5.20 13.74
CA SER A 215 -11.71 6.53 13.22
C SER A 215 -12.48 6.54 11.90
N LEU A 216 -13.22 5.48 11.58
CA LEU A 216 -14.04 5.50 10.38
C LEU A 216 -15.47 5.06 10.69
N SER A 217 -16.34 6.07 10.62
CA SER A 217 -17.78 5.96 10.65
C SER A 217 -18.34 6.69 9.42
#